data_AF-A0A0P0Z6F8-F1
#
_entry.id   AF-A0A0P0Z6F8-F1
#
_cell.length_a   1.000
_cell.length_b   1.000
_cell.length_c   1.000
_cell.angle_alpha   90.00
_cell.angle_beta   90.00
_cell.angle_gamma   90.00
#
_symmetry.space_group_name_H-M   'P 1'
#
loop_
_entity.id
_entity.type
_entity.pdbx_description
1 polymer ?
#
loop_
_entity_poly.entity_id
_entity_poly.type
_entity_poly.pdbx_seq_one_letter_code
_entity_poly.pdbx_strand_id
1 'polypeptide(L)' 'MAQTEVVYQSSNGDDWLVERNASGEVVMVIHRANRSSGGTETRRLVEDFLERGGGGPEVAAVRTQLDRKF' A
#
# COMPACT_ATOMS: atom_id res chain seq x y z
N MET A 1 -12.86 1.66 12.90
CA MET A 1 -11.86 0.57 12.75
C MET A 1 -11.04 0.89 11.52
N ALA A 2 -9.73 0.70 11.56
CA ALA A 2 -8.90 0.86 10.37
C ALA A 2 -9.16 -0.31 9.41
N GLN A 3 -9.42 -0.03 8.14
CA GLN A 3 -9.68 -1.05 7.13
C GLN A 3 -8.45 -1.22 6.25
N THR A 4 -7.98 -2.46 6.09
CA THR A 4 -6.84 -2.78 5.23
C THR A 4 -7.34 -3.46 3.96
N GLU A 5 -6.92 -2.97 2.80
CA GLU A 5 -7.30 -3.53 1.49
C GLU A 5 -6.05 -3.80 0.64
N VAL A 6 -6.01 -4.93 -0.06
CA VAL A 6 -4.95 -5.24 -1.03
C VAL A 6 -5.19 -4.42 -2.30
N VAL A 7 -4.18 -3.65 -2.70
CA VAL A 7 -4.28 -2.72 -3.84
C VAL A 7 -3.45 -3.17 -5.02
N TYR A 8 -2.38 -3.92 -4.77
CA TYR A 8 -1.50 -4.42 -5.80
C TYR A 8 -0.78 -5.68 -5.35
N GLN A 9 -0.67 -6.63 -6.28
CA GLN A 9 0.12 -7.84 -6.12
C GLN A 9 1.19 -7.86 -7.19
N SER A 10 2.45 -7.81 -6.75
CA SER A 10 3.59 -7.94 -7.65
C SER A 10 3.69 -9.36 -8.16
N SER A 11 4.15 -9.55 -9.41
CA SER A 11 4.42 -10.87 -9.98
C SER A 11 5.44 -11.68 -9.17
N ASN A 12 6.28 -11.01 -8.37
CA ASN A 12 7.23 -11.64 -7.46
C ASN A 12 6.58 -12.09 -6.14
N GLY A 13 5.27 -11.93 -5.97
CA GLY A 13 4.51 -12.37 -4.80
C GLY A 13 4.50 -11.38 -3.63
N ASP A 14 4.92 -10.13 -3.84
CA ASP A 14 4.74 -9.07 -2.87
C ASP A 14 3.30 -8.56 -2.88
N ASP A 15 2.67 -8.50 -1.71
CA ASP A 15 1.38 -7.85 -1.55
C ASP A 15 1.58 -6.42 -1.08
N TRP A 16 0.88 -5.50 -1.71
CA TRP A 16 0.79 -4.11 -1.29
C TRP A 16 -0.64 -3.83 -0.86
N LEU A 17 -0.77 -3.35 0.38
CA LEU A 17 -2.04 -3.02 0.98
C LEU A 17 -2.06 -1.56 1.40
N VAL A 18 -3.26 -0.98 1.48
CA VAL A 18 -3.48 0.33 2.07
C VAL A 18 -4.35 0.21 3.30
N GLU A 19 -4.04 0.99 4.33
CA GLU A 19 -4.90 1.15 5.49
C GLU A 19 -5.68 2.45 5.38
N ARG A 20 -7.00 2.37 5.59
CA ARG A 20 -7.91 3.50 5.59
C ARG A 20 -8.37 3.85 6.99
N ASN A 21 -8.44 5.15 7.27
CA ASN A 21 -9.02 5.67 8.51
C ASN A 21 -10.56 5.55 8.50
N ALA A 22 -11.20 6.00 9.59
CA ALA A 22 -12.66 5.97 9.70
C ALA A 22 -13.38 6.88 8.68
N SER A 23 -12.68 7.90 8.15
CA SER A 23 -13.15 8.79 7.10
C SER A 23 -13.00 8.20 5.69
N GLY A 24 -12.39 7.02 5.56
CA GLY A 24 -12.14 6.36 4.28
C GLY A 24 -10.84 6.79 3.59
N GLU A 25 -10.06 7.68 4.20
CA GLU A 25 -8.79 8.17 3.64
C GLU A 25 -7.67 7.16 3.87
N VAL A 26 -6.85 6.92 2.84
CA VAL A 26 -5.66 6.09 2.97
C VAL A 26 -4.64 6.82 3.85
N VAL A 27 -4.22 6.18 4.94
CA VAL A 27 -3.26 6.73 5.89
C VAL A 27 -1.93 5.98 5.91
N MET A 28 -1.97 4.68 5.60
CA MET A 28 -0.79 3.81 5.66
C MET A 28 -0.68 2.95 4.41
N VAL A 29 0.54 2.66 4.00
CA VAL A 29 0.88 1.63 3.00
C VAL A 29 1.60 0.50 3.71
N ILE A 30 1.13 -0.72 3.47
CA ILE A 30 1.66 -1.95 4.05
C ILE A 30 2.23 -2.78 2.91
N HIS A 31 3.55 -2.96 2.93
CA HIS A 31 4.24 -3.89 2.04
C HIS A 31 4.43 -5.21 2.77
N ARG A 32 3.88 -6.28 2.21
CA ARG A 32 4.12 -7.64 2.67
C ARG A 32 5.00 -8.34 1.66
N ALA A 33 6.24 -8.58 2.07
CA ALA A 33 7.18 -9.34 1.26
C ALA A 33 6.66 -10.77 1.07
N ASN A 34 6.96 -11.36 -0.08
CA ASN A 34 6.63 -12.76 -0.33
C ASN A 34 7.28 -13.68 0.73
N ARG A 35 6.73 -14.90 0.86
CA ARG A 35 7.21 -15.87 1.86
C ARG A 35 8.69 -16.25 1.66
N SER A 36 9.17 -16.24 0.42
CA SER A 36 10.57 -16.53 0.05
C SER A 36 11.54 -15.44 0.50
N SER A 37 11.06 -14.20 0.65
CA SER A 37 11.81 -13.03 1.14
C SER A 37 11.67 -12.84 2.66
N GLY A 38 11.17 -13.85 3.37
CA GLY A 38 11.02 -13.83 4.83
C GLY A 38 9.66 -13.33 5.33
N GLY A 39 8.71 -12.98 4.45
CA GLY A 39 7.35 -12.61 4.84
C GLY A 39 7.24 -11.31 5.64
N THR A 40 8.25 -10.45 5.58
CA THR A 40 8.30 -9.23 6.37
C THR A 40 7.21 -8.26 5.95
N GLU A 41 6.41 -7.85 6.93
CA GLU A 41 5.43 -6.76 6.77
C GLU A 41 6.08 -5.45 7.18
N THR A 42 6.18 -4.50 6.23
CA THR A 42 6.66 -3.15 6.47
C THR A 42 5.51 -2.18 6.32
N ARG A 43 5.31 -1.33 7.32
CA ARG A 43 4.28 -0.28 7.30
C ARG A 43 4.95 1.07 7.15
N ARG A 44 4.43 1.91 6.26
CA ARG A 44 4.90 3.29 6.07
C ARG A 44 3.71 4.21 5.91
N LEU A 45 3.86 5.46 6.33
CA LEU A 45 2.85 6.48 6.04
C LEU A 45 2.72 6.61 4.52
N VAL A 46 1.48 6.87 4.05
CA VAL A 46 1.23 7.01 2.62
C VAL A 46 2.04 8.16 2.02
N GLU A 47 2.23 9.25 2.77
CA GLU A 47 3.04 10.41 2.35
C GLU A 47 4.51 10.01 2.16
N ASP A 48 5.15 9.45 3.18
CA ASP A 48 6.52 8.90 3.10
C ASP A 48 6.67 7.90 1.95
N PHE A 49 5.68 7.04 1.74
CA PHE A 49 5.71 6.06 0.67
C PHE A 49 5.65 6.71 -0.72
N LEU A 50 4.84 7.75 -0.90
CA LEU A 50 4.73 8.47 -2.17
C LEU A 50 5.92 9.40 -2.43
N GLU A 51 6.52 9.97 -1.38
CA GLU A 51 7.72 10.81 -1.49
C GLU A 51 8.97 9.98 -1.82
N ARG A 52 9.10 8.80 -1.20
CA ARG A 52 10.22 7.87 -1.46
C ARG A 52 9.97 6.98 -2.67
N GLY A 53 8.71 6.74 -2.99
CA GLY A 53 8.26 5.87 -4.06
C GLY A 53 8.43 6.55 -5.41
N GLY A 54 9.11 5.88 -6.33
CA GLY A 54 9.26 6.35 -7.71
C GLY A 54 7.97 6.16 -8.53
N GLY A 55 8.12 6.05 -9.85
CA GLY A 55 7.01 5.75 -10.78
C GLY A 55 6.65 4.27 -10.89
N GLY A 56 6.83 3.48 -9.83
CA GLY A 56 6.56 2.04 -9.83
C GLY A 56 5.06 1.71 -9.91
N PRO A 57 4.69 0.51 -10.40
CA PRO A 57 3.29 0.07 -10.46
C PRO A 57 2.61 0.06 -9.08
N GLU A 58 3.34 -0.24 -8.01
CA GLU A 58 2.86 -0.19 -6.63
C GLU A 58 2.47 1.24 -6.20
N VAL A 59 3.25 2.24 -6.62
CA VAL A 59 2.98 3.66 -6.34
C VAL A 59 1.75 4.12 -7.12
N ALA A 60 1.63 3.72 -8.39
CA ALA A 60 0.46 4.01 -9.21
C ALA A 60 -0.83 3.40 -8.62
N ALA A 61 -0.75 2.17 -8.11
CA ALA A 61 -1.88 1.51 -7.45
C ALA A 61 -2.31 2.25 -6.18
N VAL A 62 -1.37 2.63 -5.30
CA VAL A 62 -1.68 3.42 -4.10
C VAL A 62 -2.27 4.78 -4.47
N ARG A 63 -1.74 5.46 -5.49
CA ARG A 63 -2.29 6.74 -5.98
C ARG A 63 -3.72 6.62 -6.48
N THR A 64 -4.04 5.53 -7.18
CA THR A 64 -5.42 5.26 -7.63
C THR A 64 -6.38 5.14 -6.45
N GLN A 65 -5.91 4.62 -5.31
CA GLN A 65 -6.71 4.48 -4.11
C GLN A 65 -6.91 5.79 -3.35
N LEU A 66 -6.00 6.75 -3.52
CA LEU A 66 -6.13 8.12 -3.02
C LEU A 66 -7.07 8.96 -3.87
N ASP A 67 -7.09 8.73 -5.19
CA ASP A 67 -7.98 9.43 -6.12
C ASP A 67 -9.43 8.95 -6.05
N ARG A 68 -9.67 7.75 -5.51
CA ARG A 68 -11.02 7.27 -5.15
C ARG A 68 -11.64 8.17 -4.09
N LYS A 69 -12.26 9.26 -4.55
CA LYS A 69 -13.21 10.05 -3.77
C LYS A 69 -14.51 9.27 -3.67
N PHE A 70 -14.95 9.02 -2.45
CA PHE A 70 -16.30 8.56 -2.17
C PHE A 70 -17.32 9.66 -2.46
#